data_AF-A0AAE0MW08-F1
#
_entry.id   AF-A0AAE0MW08-F1
#
_cell.length_a   1.000
_cell.length_b   1.000
_cell.length_c   1.000
_cell.angle_alpha   90.00
_cell.angle_beta   90.00
_cell.angle_gamma   90.00
#
_symmetry.space_group_name_H-M   'P 1'
#
loop_
_entity.id
_entity.type
_entity.pdbx_description
1 polymer ?
#
loop_
_entity_poly.entity_id
_entity_poly.type
_entity_poly.pdbx_seq_one_letter_code
_entity_poly.pdbx_strand_id
1 'polypeptide(L)'
;MNAQITFLDGTLSLIHIPLPLYSTFLQPILQILLPPSQPLPSPPGRDSSTTTIHHHQDETTFLNISITPLECSIVCPSSWASTVFEPAIARLPKDQAKTISISKDAYAVFSVISAGMDAGSRVVDLTCPLALAGIPIFFITTYYSDFLLVPTKDRRAVVETLRAKGGFVFVEEDGGLEGGGENGFDGYGGSRRGSVTMTAGGYHTRGSSGSGGLSGMLSPMMPTTPPPSDAGELQLKTFETLKRRNVVPFVEPGLRLVHCSGREKTSIHGGGGGEGGRGHGHSTGYGGEDGGGGDANGGGNYPRRRRNSWIDTVDTKLYTSIISALVSQPRFLSVTLAQDDPPSLLLDKALVDLFGDSLVGPTEGTLVPIFLDLVNLPFEATGIVSGVAGRLVKDMSMEESAELSYLSTARAGAVILSCEQAVTALGILEPLLKKQG
;
A
#
# COMPACT_ATOMS: atom_id res chain seq x y z
N MET A 1 -3.01 -11.86 19.72
CA MET A 1 -3.49 -11.60 18.36
C MET A 1 -2.29 -11.25 17.51
N ASN A 2 -2.12 -11.89 16.35
CA ASN A 2 -0.97 -11.66 15.48
C ASN A 2 -1.49 -11.15 14.12
N ALA A 3 -1.06 -9.97 13.70
CA ALA A 3 -1.27 -9.48 12.34
C ALA A 3 -0.18 -10.07 11.42
N GLN A 4 -0.59 -10.51 10.24
CA GLN A 4 0.33 -11.01 9.22
C GLN A 4 0.71 -9.87 8.29
N ILE A 5 2.01 -9.75 8.02
CA ILE A 5 2.55 -8.76 7.11
C ILE A 5 3.26 -9.48 5.97
N THR A 6 2.82 -9.23 4.75
CA THR A 6 3.42 -9.78 3.53
C THR A 6 4.06 -8.67 2.73
N PHE A 7 5.27 -8.92 2.22
CA PHE A 7 5.94 -8.00 1.30
C PHE A 7 5.44 -8.25 -0.12
N LEU A 8 5.03 -7.21 -0.82
CA LEU A 8 4.78 -7.34 -2.25
C LEU A 8 6.02 -6.93 -3.05
N ASP A 9 6.36 -7.74 -4.04
CA ASP A 9 7.54 -7.53 -4.89
C ASP A 9 7.48 -6.20 -5.66
N GLY A 10 8.66 -5.71 -6.03
CA GLY A 10 8.80 -4.54 -6.88
C GLY A 10 8.95 -3.22 -6.11
N THR A 11 9.00 -2.14 -6.89
CA THR A 11 9.10 -0.78 -6.35
C THR A 11 8.00 0.07 -6.95
N LEU A 12 7.46 0.97 -6.14
CA LEU A 12 6.36 1.83 -6.48
C LEU A 12 6.79 3.29 -6.51
N SER A 13 6.10 4.07 -7.32
CA SER A 13 6.19 5.53 -7.34
C SER A 13 4.84 6.13 -7.00
N LEU A 14 4.85 7.25 -6.29
CA LEU A 14 3.66 8.01 -5.94
C LEU A 14 3.59 9.28 -6.78
N ILE A 15 2.47 9.51 -7.45
CA ILE A 15 2.28 10.59 -8.41
C ILE A 15 1.11 11.46 -7.95
N HIS A 16 1.38 12.76 -7.79
CA HIS A 16 0.37 13.79 -7.57
C HIS A 16 0.04 14.50 -8.88
N ILE A 17 -1.23 14.53 -9.25
CA ILE A 17 -1.77 15.27 -10.40
C ILE A 17 -2.85 16.24 -9.88
N PRO A 18 -2.67 17.57 -10.05
CA PRO A 18 -3.71 18.54 -9.70
C PRO A 18 -5.01 18.27 -10.47
N LEU A 19 -6.16 18.46 -9.82
CA LEU A 19 -7.47 18.16 -10.44
C LEU A 19 -7.73 18.80 -11.80
N PRO A 20 -7.34 20.07 -12.07
CA PRO A 20 -7.54 20.66 -13.40
C PRO A 20 -6.81 19.90 -14.53
N LEU A 21 -5.79 19.11 -14.20
CA LEU A 21 -5.03 18.31 -15.15
C LEU A 21 -5.53 16.86 -15.26
N TYR A 22 -6.48 16.43 -14.42
CA TYR A 22 -7.00 15.06 -14.40
C TYR A 22 -7.44 14.59 -15.80
N SER A 23 -8.25 15.37 -16.52
CA SER A 23 -8.73 15.01 -17.86
C SER A 23 -7.60 14.82 -18.86
N THR A 24 -6.49 15.56 -18.71
CA THR A 24 -5.29 15.42 -19.55
C THR A 24 -4.55 14.11 -19.26
N PHE A 25 -4.64 13.61 -18.03
CA PHE A 25 -4.04 12.35 -17.59
C PHE A 25 -4.95 11.13 -17.69
N LEU A 26 -6.20 11.28 -18.14
CA LEU A 26 -7.10 10.15 -18.32
C LEU A 26 -6.51 9.10 -19.27
N GLN A 27 -5.88 9.52 -20.37
CA GLN A 27 -5.26 8.59 -21.31
C GLN A 27 -4.07 7.81 -20.69
N PRO A 28 -3.09 8.45 -20.03
CA PRO A 28 -2.07 7.74 -19.24
C PRO A 28 -2.62 6.80 -18.17
N ILE A 29 -3.67 7.21 -17.46
CA ILE A 29 -4.34 6.39 -16.44
C ILE A 29 -4.97 5.14 -17.07
N LEU A 30 -5.65 5.29 -18.20
CA LEU A 30 -6.24 4.16 -18.92
C LEU A 30 -5.17 3.23 -19.49
N GLN A 31 -4.01 3.74 -19.91
CA GLN A 31 -2.91 2.89 -20.40
C GLN A 31 -2.38 1.92 -19.35
N ILE A 32 -2.32 2.32 -18.09
CA ILE A 32 -1.85 1.44 -17.00
C ILE A 32 -2.96 0.52 -16.45
N LEU A 33 -4.22 0.87 -16.69
CA LEU A 33 -5.38 0.04 -16.36
C LEU A 33 -5.69 -1.00 -17.44
N LEU A 34 -5.40 -0.72 -18.71
CA LEU A 34 -5.66 -1.59 -19.86
C LEU A 34 -4.52 -2.58 -20.07
N PRO A 35 -4.81 -3.82 -20.50
CA PRO A 35 -3.76 -4.72 -20.98
C PRO A 35 -2.98 -4.01 -22.09
N PRO A 36 -1.64 -3.96 -22.02
CA PRO A 36 -0.87 -3.30 -23.06
C PRO A 36 -1.15 -3.98 -24.41
N SER A 37 -1.70 -3.24 -25.37
CA SER A 37 -1.87 -3.73 -26.74
C SER A 37 -0.53 -3.91 -27.47
N GLN A 38 0.54 -3.29 -26.95
CA GLN A 38 1.92 -3.41 -27.39
C GLN A 38 2.85 -3.38 -26.17
N PRO A 39 3.94 -4.16 -26.14
CA PRO A 39 4.94 -4.07 -25.08
C PRO A 39 5.47 -2.63 -24.98
N LEU A 40 5.52 -2.09 -23.76
CA LEU A 40 6.04 -0.75 -23.53
C LEU A 40 7.54 -0.72 -23.89
N PRO A 41 8.07 0.44 -24.33
CA PRO A 41 9.49 0.57 -24.59
C PRO A 41 10.29 0.19 -23.35
N SER A 42 11.25 -0.72 -23.50
CA SER A 42 12.15 -1.09 -22.41
C SER A 42 12.95 0.14 -21.97
N PRO A 43 13.23 0.32 -20.67
CA PRO A 43 14.10 1.40 -20.22
C PRO A 43 15.48 1.29 -20.91
N PRO A 44 16.09 2.41 -21.32
CA PRO A 44 17.38 2.40 -22.00
C PRO A 44 18.46 1.82 -21.07
N GLY A 45 19.11 0.72 -21.49
CA GLY A 45 20.24 0.11 -20.77
C GLY A 45 20.06 -1.36 -20.35
N ARG A 46 18.97 -2.04 -20.70
CA ARG A 46 18.88 -3.50 -20.60
C ARG A 46 19.43 -4.14 -21.89
N ASP A 47 20.56 -4.83 -21.78
CA ASP A 47 21.22 -5.50 -22.91
C ASP A 47 20.28 -6.50 -23.62
N SER A 48 20.24 -6.38 -24.94
CA SER A 48 19.37 -7.14 -25.86
C SER A 48 19.90 -8.55 -26.13
N SER A 49 20.15 -9.37 -25.10
CA SER A 49 20.62 -10.76 -25.29
C SER A 49 19.76 -11.83 -24.63
N THR A 50 18.65 -11.49 -23.98
CA THR A 50 17.62 -12.45 -23.56
C THR A 50 16.25 -11.89 -23.83
N THR A 51 15.69 -12.22 -25.00
CA THR A 51 14.29 -11.97 -25.37
C THR A 51 13.36 -12.92 -24.60
N THR A 52 13.36 -12.85 -23.27
CA THR A 52 12.18 -13.25 -22.51
C THR A 52 11.15 -12.16 -22.75
N ILE A 53 10.06 -12.53 -23.43
CA ILE A 53 8.84 -11.73 -23.51
C ILE A 53 8.33 -11.60 -22.08
N HIS A 54 8.78 -10.58 -21.35
CA HIS A 54 8.21 -10.24 -20.06
C HIS A 54 6.89 -9.53 -20.33
N HIS A 55 5.77 -10.23 -20.11
CA HIS A 55 4.49 -9.56 -20.03
C HIS A 55 4.58 -8.58 -18.85
N HIS A 56 4.36 -7.28 -19.07
CA HIS A 56 4.32 -6.27 -17.99
C HIS A 56 3.29 -6.58 -16.90
N GLN A 57 2.37 -7.50 -17.17
CA GLN A 57 1.38 -8.04 -16.25
C GLN A 57 1.97 -8.99 -15.19
N ASP A 58 3.17 -9.55 -15.41
CA ASP A 58 3.92 -10.31 -14.39
C ASP A 58 4.54 -9.39 -13.30
N GLU A 59 4.50 -8.06 -13.50
CA GLU A 59 5.11 -7.05 -12.60
C GLU A 59 4.09 -6.23 -11.78
N THR A 60 2.77 -6.39 -11.99
CA THR A 60 1.77 -5.58 -11.29
C THR A 60 1.45 -6.13 -9.91
N THR A 61 2.28 -5.80 -8.93
CA THR A 61 2.05 -6.22 -7.54
C THR A 61 1.05 -5.32 -6.82
N PHE A 62 1.03 -4.03 -7.15
CA PHE A 62 0.14 -3.05 -6.53
C PHE A 62 -0.11 -1.84 -7.43
N LEU A 63 -1.38 -1.42 -7.55
CA LEU A 63 -1.83 -0.21 -8.20
C LEU A 63 -2.93 0.43 -7.36
N ASN A 64 -2.80 1.73 -7.07
CA ASN A 64 -3.86 2.53 -6.48
C ASN A 64 -4.07 3.80 -7.31
N ILE A 65 -5.32 4.09 -7.65
CA ILE A 65 -5.73 5.30 -8.38
C ILE A 65 -6.83 5.97 -7.56
N SER A 66 -6.55 7.14 -7.02
CA SER A 66 -7.47 7.90 -6.18
C SER A 66 -7.75 9.28 -6.78
N ILE A 67 -8.99 9.54 -7.14
CA ILE A 67 -9.53 10.87 -7.47
C ILE A 67 -10.30 11.33 -6.23
N THR A 68 -9.95 12.51 -5.73
CA THR A 68 -10.56 13.12 -4.54
C THR A 68 -10.94 14.57 -4.85
N PRO A 69 -11.67 15.29 -3.98
CA PRO A 69 -11.91 16.72 -4.15
C PRO A 69 -10.65 17.60 -4.14
N LEU A 70 -9.48 17.06 -3.77
CA LEU A 70 -8.21 17.80 -3.70
C LEU A 70 -7.29 17.49 -4.89
N GLU A 71 -7.24 16.22 -5.33
CA GLU A 71 -6.24 15.76 -6.28
C GLU A 71 -6.60 14.43 -6.96
N CYS A 72 -5.86 14.11 -8.02
CA CYS A 72 -5.68 12.76 -8.50
C CYS A 72 -4.30 12.23 -8.04
N SER A 73 -4.30 11.13 -7.31
CA SER A 73 -3.13 10.45 -6.79
C SER A 73 -3.02 9.06 -7.41
N ILE A 74 -1.81 8.68 -7.81
CA ILE A 74 -1.53 7.35 -8.39
C ILE A 74 -0.34 6.73 -7.67
N VAL A 75 -0.53 5.51 -7.17
CA VAL A 75 0.57 4.61 -6.77
C VAL A 75 0.66 3.54 -7.83
N CYS A 76 1.80 3.44 -8.51
CA CYS A 76 2.02 2.42 -9.53
C CYS A 76 3.46 1.89 -9.50
N PRO A 77 3.77 0.78 -10.18
CA PRO A 77 5.15 0.36 -10.41
C PRO A 77 6.03 1.50 -10.93
N SER A 78 7.25 1.63 -10.42
CA SER A 78 8.17 2.71 -10.80
C SER A 78 8.49 2.72 -12.30
N SER A 79 8.48 1.54 -12.94
CA SER A 79 8.62 1.41 -14.39
C SER A 79 7.51 2.14 -15.14
N TRP A 80 6.27 2.13 -14.64
CA TRP A 80 5.14 2.81 -15.26
C TRP A 80 5.19 4.32 -15.07
N ALA A 81 5.68 4.79 -13.91
CA ALA A 81 5.93 6.21 -13.71
C ALA A 81 6.88 6.77 -14.78
N SER A 82 8.02 6.08 -15.00
CA SER A 82 9.02 6.50 -16.01
C SER A 82 8.59 6.30 -17.46
N THR A 83 7.83 5.26 -17.79
CA THR A 83 7.48 4.93 -19.19
C THR A 83 6.17 5.56 -19.67
N VAL A 84 5.24 5.86 -18.76
CA VAL A 84 3.91 6.37 -19.09
C VAL A 84 3.73 7.82 -18.63
N PHE A 85 3.98 8.10 -17.35
CA PHE A 85 3.66 9.41 -16.75
C PHE A 85 4.71 10.47 -17.02
N GLU A 86 6.01 10.17 -16.90
CA GLU A 86 7.07 11.14 -17.22
C GLU A 86 6.97 11.68 -18.65
N PRO A 87 6.77 10.84 -19.71
CA PRO A 87 6.53 11.35 -21.05
C PRO A 87 5.24 12.17 -21.17
N ALA A 88 4.18 11.82 -20.43
CA ALA A 88 2.94 12.59 -20.43
C ALA A 88 3.14 13.98 -19.80
N ILE A 89 3.87 14.07 -18.69
CA ILE A 89 4.23 15.32 -18.02
C ILE A 89 5.11 16.18 -18.92
N ALA A 90 6.10 15.58 -19.60
CA ALA A 90 7.02 16.30 -20.48
C ALA A 90 6.34 16.96 -21.69
N ARG A 91 5.14 16.49 -22.08
CA ARG A 91 4.33 17.10 -23.16
C ARG A 91 3.54 18.33 -22.71
N LEU A 92 3.46 18.62 -21.42
CA LEU A 92 2.69 19.74 -20.89
C LEU A 92 3.47 21.07 -20.99
N PRO A 93 2.76 22.22 -20.96
CA PRO A 93 3.37 23.50 -20.67
C PRO A 93 4.20 23.47 -19.36
N LYS A 94 5.34 24.16 -19.34
CA LYS A 94 6.33 24.10 -18.23
C LYS A 94 5.75 24.53 -16.88
N ASP A 95 4.78 25.43 -16.88
CA ASP A 95 4.05 25.88 -15.70
C ASP A 95 3.14 24.78 -15.13
N GLN A 96 2.43 24.05 -15.99
CA GLN A 96 1.60 22.90 -15.60
C GLN A 96 2.42 21.68 -15.22
N ALA A 97 3.51 21.38 -15.95
CA ALA A 97 4.37 20.25 -15.64
C ALA A 97 4.98 20.35 -14.22
N LYS A 98 5.25 21.57 -13.74
CA LYS A 98 5.81 21.82 -12.40
C LYS A 98 4.83 21.62 -11.25
N THR A 99 3.51 21.63 -11.52
CA THR A 99 2.50 21.40 -10.48
C THR A 99 2.26 19.91 -10.22
N ILE A 100 2.73 19.05 -11.11
CA ILE A 100 2.71 17.58 -10.95
C ILE A 100 3.97 17.15 -10.22
N SER A 101 3.85 16.21 -9.29
CA SER A 101 5.02 15.65 -8.61
C SER A 101 5.01 14.13 -8.61
N ILE A 102 6.11 13.54 -9.06
CA ILE A 102 6.45 12.13 -8.85
C ILE A 102 7.37 12.06 -7.64
N SER A 103 7.18 11.07 -6.78
CA SER A 103 8.03 10.85 -5.61
C SER A 103 9.49 10.63 -6.02
N LYS A 104 10.41 11.21 -5.25
CA LYS A 104 11.86 11.04 -5.47
C LYS A 104 12.36 9.69 -4.98
N ASP A 105 11.83 9.26 -3.84
CA ASP A 105 12.09 7.93 -3.31
C ASP A 105 11.21 6.91 -4.04
N ALA A 106 11.76 5.71 -4.22
CA ALA A 106 10.99 4.52 -4.54
C ALA A 106 10.36 3.95 -3.25
N TYR A 107 9.16 3.40 -3.37
CA TYR A 107 8.41 2.85 -2.25
C TYR A 107 8.30 1.33 -2.34
N ALA A 108 8.42 0.68 -1.19
CA ALA A 108 8.00 -0.69 -0.97
C ALA A 108 6.58 -0.69 -0.38
N VAL A 109 5.78 -1.72 -0.67
CA VAL A 109 4.45 -1.89 -0.08
C VAL A 109 4.38 -3.18 0.74
N PHE A 110 3.70 -3.07 1.87
CA PHE A 110 3.41 -4.17 2.79
C PHE A 110 1.91 -4.36 2.83
N SER A 111 1.45 -5.58 2.56
CA SER A 111 0.07 -5.98 2.84
C SER A 111 -0.03 -6.41 4.29
N VAL A 112 -1.05 -5.92 5.00
CA VAL A 112 -1.31 -6.23 6.40
C VAL A 112 -2.70 -6.84 6.52
N ILE A 113 -2.73 -8.12 6.89
CA ILE A 113 -3.96 -8.86 7.16
C ILE A 113 -4.03 -9.08 8.67
N SER A 114 -5.03 -8.47 9.30
CA SER A 114 -5.24 -8.61 10.73
C SER A 114 -6.65 -9.11 11.01
N ALA A 115 -6.75 -10.39 11.34
CA ALA A 115 -7.98 -10.99 11.81
C ALA A 115 -8.19 -10.62 13.30
N GLY A 116 -9.32 -9.96 13.59
CA GLY A 116 -9.80 -9.77 14.97
C GLY A 116 -9.34 -8.50 15.69
N MET A 117 -8.68 -7.55 15.02
CA MET A 117 -8.46 -6.20 15.56
C MET A 117 -9.58 -5.25 15.13
N ASP A 118 -10.01 -4.36 16.03
CA ASP A 118 -10.86 -3.24 15.66
C ASP A 118 -10.11 -2.31 14.68
N ALA A 119 -10.86 -1.70 13.76
CA ALA A 119 -10.27 -0.99 12.63
C ALA A 119 -9.42 0.21 13.08
N GLY A 120 -9.91 0.99 14.06
CA GLY A 120 -9.19 2.14 14.61
C GLY A 120 -7.88 1.77 15.30
N SER A 121 -7.92 0.81 16.23
CA SER A 121 -6.71 0.41 16.97
C SER A 121 -5.71 -0.29 16.06
N ARG A 122 -6.16 -1.02 15.03
CA ARG A 122 -5.25 -1.58 14.00
C ARG A 122 -4.42 -0.51 13.32
N VAL A 123 -5.04 0.58 12.86
CA VAL A 123 -4.31 1.70 12.24
C VAL A 123 -3.29 2.27 13.23
N VAL A 124 -3.70 2.52 14.47
CA VAL A 124 -2.81 3.10 15.50
C VAL A 124 -1.67 2.14 15.84
N ASP A 125 -1.96 0.85 15.99
CA ASP A 125 -1.00 -0.15 16.41
C ASP A 125 0.08 -0.41 15.38
N LEU A 126 -0.29 -0.37 14.10
CA LEU A 126 0.66 -0.50 13.01
C LEU A 126 1.48 0.78 12.82
N THR A 127 0.85 1.96 12.90
CA THR A 127 1.48 3.21 12.46
C THR A 127 2.25 3.96 13.55
N CYS A 128 1.86 3.83 14.82
CA CYS A 128 2.52 4.50 15.95
C CYS A 128 4.01 4.11 16.09
N PRO A 129 4.41 2.83 16.04
CA PRO A 129 5.81 2.43 16.17
C PRO A 129 6.69 3.02 15.07
N LEU A 130 6.17 3.01 13.84
CA LEU A 130 6.85 3.57 12.68
C LEU A 130 7.01 5.09 12.80
N ALA A 131 5.99 5.77 13.30
CA ALA A 131 6.04 7.20 13.55
C ALA A 131 7.05 7.56 14.67
N LEU A 132 7.13 6.78 15.75
CA LEU A 132 8.13 6.94 16.81
C LEU A 132 9.55 6.70 16.28
N ALA A 133 9.72 5.76 15.35
CA ALA A 133 10.98 5.51 14.65
C ALA A 133 11.31 6.57 13.59
N GLY A 134 10.43 7.55 13.34
CA GLY A 134 10.63 8.59 12.33
C GLY A 134 10.55 8.07 10.89
N ILE A 135 9.81 6.98 10.65
CA ILE A 135 9.64 6.38 9.33
C ILE A 135 8.40 7.01 8.65
N PRO A 136 8.55 7.63 7.46
CA PRO A 136 7.40 8.14 6.71
C PRO A 136 6.64 7.00 6.05
N ILE A 137 5.31 7.11 6.07
CA ILE A 137 4.42 6.07 5.57
C ILE A 137 3.27 6.70 4.76
N PHE A 138 2.78 5.97 3.76
CA PHE A 138 1.42 6.12 3.26
C PHE A 138 0.64 4.89 3.69
N PHE A 139 -0.58 5.11 4.14
CA PHE A 139 -1.45 4.04 4.63
C PHE A 139 -2.77 4.07 3.88
N ILE A 140 -3.15 2.92 3.32
CA ILE A 140 -4.35 2.75 2.48
C ILE A 140 -5.13 1.57 3.04
N THR A 141 -6.27 1.85 3.67
CA THR A 141 -7.25 0.81 4.01
C THR A 141 -8.01 0.37 2.78
N THR A 142 -8.05 -0.94 2.54
CA THR A 142 -8.86 -1.56 1.48
C THR A 142 -9.88 -2.52 2.07
N TYR A 143 -10.68 -3.16 1.21
CA TYR A 143 -11.79 -4.00 1.65
C TYR A 143 -11.32 -5.28 2.37
N TYR A 144 -10.15 -5.81 1.99
CA TYR A 144 -9.60 -7.06 2.53
C TYR A 144 -8.36 -6.85 3.41
N SER A 145 -7.45 -5.99 2.95
CA SER A 145 -6.15 -5.78 3.58
C SER A 145 -5.85 -4.29 3.77
N ASP A 146 -5.03 -3.97 4.76
CA ASP A 146 -4.45 -2.63 4.88
C ASP A 146 -3.09 -2.62 4.17
N PHE A 147 -2.80 -1.57 3.40
CA PHE A 147 -1.52 -1.42 2.71
C PHE A 147 -0.70 -0.29 3.31
N LEU A 148 0.56 -0.60 3.61
CA LEU A 148 1.54 0.35 4.11
C LEU A 148 2.64 0.55 3.06
N LEU A 149 2.77 1.76 2.54
CA LEU A 149 3.85 2.13 1.64
C LEU A 149 4.92 2.88 2.42
N VAL A 150 6.18 2.48 2.25
CA VAL A 150 7.33 3.10 2.91
C VAL A 150 8.46 3.28 1.91
N PRO A 151 9.34 4.28 2.05
CA PRO A 151 10.52 4.38 1.21
C PRO A 151 11.35 3.09 1.27
N THR A 152 11.82 2.59 0.14
CA THR A 152 12.54 1.31 0.07
C THR A 152 13.78 1.28 0.98
N LYS A 153 14.42 2.45 1.18
CA LYS A 153 15.56 2.63 2.11
C LYS A 153 15.22 2.30 3.57
N ASP A 154 13.97 2.48 3.96
CA ASP A 154 13.48 2.28 5.33
C ASP A 154 12.90 0.88 5.56
N ARG A 155 12.88 0.01 4.53
CA ARG A 155 12.31 -1.35 4.61
C ARG A 155 12.83 -2.14 5.81
N ARG A 156 14.13 -2.11 6.07
CA ARG A 156 14.74 -2.83 7.20
C ARG A 156 14.28 -2.28 8.55
N ALA A 157 14.27 -0.95 8.67
CA ALA A 157 13.84 -0.26 9.88
C ALA A 157 12.37 -0.56 10.21
N VAL A 158 11.50 -0.70 9.19
CA VAL A 158 10.10 -1.13 9.38
C VAL A 158 10.01 -2.52 9.99
N VAL A 159 10.75 -3.49 9.42
CA VAL A 159 10.76 -4.87 9.91
C VAL A 159 11.25 -4.95 11.34
N GLU A 160 12.37 -4.27 11.64
CA GLU A 160 12.94 -4.22 12.99
C GLU A 160 11.98 -3.57 13.99
N THR A 161 11.37 -2.44 13.62
CA THR A 161 10.45 -1.69 14.47
C THR A 161 9.18 -2.48 14.79
N LEU A 162 8.54 -3.09 13.79
CA LEU A 162 7.31 -3.86 13.98
C LEU A 162 7.57 -5.19 14.70
N ARG A 163 8.70 -5.87 14.44
CA ARG A 163 9.11 -7.05 15.22
C ARG A 163 9.40 -6.69 16.68
N ALA A 164 10.04 -5.55 16.94
CA ALA A 164 10.37 -5.11 18.30
C ALA A 164 9.13 -4.76 19.14
N LYS A 165 8.08 -4.19 18.54
CA LYS A 165 6.80 -3.98 19.23
C LYS A 165 6.13 -5.30 19.62
N GLY A 166 6.27 -6.34 18.80
CA GLY A 166 5.54 -7.60 18.94
C GLY A 166 4.12 -7.54 18.37
N GLY A 167 3.52 -8.70 18.14
CA GLY A 167 2.17 -8.83 17.56
C GLY A 167 2.10 -8.80 16.03
N PHE A 168 3.25 -8.68 15.34
CA PHE A 168 3.35 -8.72 13.88
C PHE A 168 4.24 -9.88 13.42
N VAL A 169 3.73 -10.67 12.48
CA VAL A 169 4.46 -11.80 11.87
C VAL A 169 4.69 -11.48 10.40
N PHE A 170 5.95 -11.49 9.98
CA PHE A 170 6.30 -11.30 8.57
C PHE A 170 6.29 -12.65 7.86
N VAL A 171 5.51 -12.74 6.79
CA VAL A 171 5.50 -13.89 5.88
C VAL A 171 6.45 -13.54 4.74
N GLU A 172 7.60 -14.20 4.69
CA GLU A 172 8.48 -14.15 3.52
C GLU A 172 7.89 -15.10 2.47
N GLU A 173 7.68 -14.64 1.23
CA GLU A 173 7.51 -15.57 0.12
C GLU A 173 8.83 -16.33 -0.01
N ASP A 174 8.82 -17.66 0.20
CA ASP A 174 9.94 -18.55 -0.11
C ASP A 174 10.20 -18.51 -1.63
N GLY A 175 10.91 -17.46 -2.06
CA GLY A 175 11.49 -17.34 -3.38
C GLY A 175 12.74 -18.21 -3.44
N GLY A 176 12.56 -19.46 -3.85
CA GLY A 176 13.66 -20.38 -4.11
C GLY A 176 14.72 -19.79 -5.04
N LEU A 177 15.87 -19.47 -4.48
CA LEU A 177 17.15 -19.44 -5.20
C LEU A 177 18.21 -20.09 -4.32
N GLU A 178 18.81 -21.11 -4.91
CA GLU A 178 19.90 -21.96 -4.47
C GLU A 178 20.98 -21.24 -3.65
N GLY A 179 21.17 -21.70 -2.42
CA GLY A 179 22.44 -21.63 -1.70
C GLY A 179 23.05 -23.02 -1.64
N GLY A 180 23.59 -23.50 -2.77
CA GLY A 180 24.34 -24.75 -2.83
C GLY A 180 25.76 -24.59 -2.28
N GLY A 181 26.15 -25.55 -1.43
CA GLY A 181 27.52 -25.86 -1.02
C GLY A 181 27.94 -25.24 0.31
N GLU A 182 28.50 -25.94 1.29
CA GLU A 182 29.11 -27.27 1.30
C GLU A 182 29.34 -27.69 2.78
N ASN A 183 29.26 -29.01 3.02
CA ASN A 183 29.88 -29.78 4.12
C ASN A 183 29.31 -29.56 5.54
N GLY A 184 28.67 -30.52 6.22
CA GLY A 184 28.81 -31.97 6.16
C GLY A 184 28.97 -32.49 7.60
N PHE A 185 28.27 -33.58 7.90
CA PHE A 185 28.45 -34.49 9.06
C PHE A 185 27.57 -34.27 10.30
N ASP A 186 26.49 -35.06 10.33
CA ASP A 186 25.71 -35.45 11.51
C ASP A 186 26.55 -36.26 12.50
N GLY A 187 26.30 -36.08 13.80
CA GLY A 187 26.88 -36.96 14.82
C GLY A 187 26.51 -36.63 16.26
N TYR A 188 25.30 -37.02 16.67
CA TYR A 188 24.89 -37.46 18.02
C TYR A 188 25.55 -36.88 19.29
N GLY A 189 24.70 -36.28 20.13
CA GLY A 189 24.54 -36.78 21.51
C GLY A 189 25.12 -35.93 22.65
N GLY A 190 24.27 -35.68 23.65
CA GLY A 190 24.72 -35.61 25.04
C GLY A 190 24.60 -34.26 25.73
N SER A 191 23.50 -34.10 26.45
CA SER A 191 23.35 -33.16 27.57
C SER A 191 24.60 -33.10 28.45
N ARG A 192 25.04 -31.89 28.83
CA ARG A 192 25.61 -31.61 30.15
C ARG A 192 25.64 -30.12 30.48
N ARG A 193 24.95 -29.81 31.58
CA ARG A 193 25.13 -28.71 32.53
C ARG A 193 26.50 -28.03 32.50
N GLY A 194 26.51 -26.72 32.68
CA GLY A 194 27.69 -26.00 33.16
C GLY A 194 27.56 -24.48 33.13
N SER A 195 26.89 -23.93 34.13
CA SER A 195 27.10 -22.55 34.61
C SER A 195 28.60 -22.27 34.79
N VAL A 196 29.07 -21.05 34.49
CA VAL A 196 29.95 -20.22 35.35
C VAL A 196 30.11 -18.82 34.73
N THR A 197 29.56 -17.85 35.46
CA THR A 197 30.12 -16.59 35.96
C THR A 197 31.36 -15.95 35.29
N MET A 198 31.19 -14.64 35.07
CA MET A 198 32.14 -13.55 34.83
C MET A 198 33.46 -13.63 35.61
N THR A 199 34.56 -13.20 34.98
CA THR A 199 35.59 -12.39 35.65
C THR A 199 36.11 -11.29 34.72
N ALA A 200 36.24 -10.11 35.32
CA ALA A 200 36.76 -8.89 34.73
C ALA A 200 38.30 -8.87 34.69
N GLY A 201 38.85 -8.12 33.75
CA GLY A 201 40.25 -7.73 33.71
C GLY A 201 40.49 -6.71 32.60
N GLY A 202 40.50 -5.42 32.96
CA GLY A 202 40.93 -4.36 32.05
C GLY A 202 42.39 -3.98 32.31
N TYR A 203 43.12 -3.50 31.29
CA TYR A 203 44.24 -2.55 31.41
C TYR A 203 44.48 -1.82 30.05
N HIS A 204 44.21 -0.51 30.07
CA HIS A 204 44.88 0.68 29.50
C HIS A 204 45.69 0.72 28.18
N THR A 205 45.37 1.81 27.43
CA THR A 205 46.23 2.82 26.74
C THR A 205 46.79 2.57 25.33
N ARG A 206 46.40 3.42 24.36
CA ARG A 206 47.09 4.67 23.99
C ARG A 206 46.32 5.41 22.89
N GLY A 207 46.19 6.74 23.05
CA GLY A 207 45.65 7.63 22.03
C GLY A 207 46.70 8.10 21.03
N SER A 208 46.23 8.59 19.88
CA SER A 208 46.95 9.55 19.04
C SER A 208 45.95 10.42 18.30
N SER A 209 46.04 11.71 18.58
CA SER A 209 45.38 12.81 17.90
C SER A 209 46.26 13.30 16.74
N GLY A 210 45.63 13.53 15.59
CA GLY A 210 46.25 14.16 14.41
C GLY A 210 45.19 14.99 13.67
N SER A 211 45.43 16.28 13.61
CA SER A 211 44.53 17.35 13.17
C SER A 211 44.62 17.65 11.67
N GLY A 212 43.48 18.04 11.07
CA GLY A 212 43.42 19.09 10.03
C GLY A 212 43.19 18.63 8.59
N GLY A 213 42.04 19.02 8.01
CA GLY A 213 41.77 18.90 6.58
C GLY A 213 40.34 19.27 6.20
N LEU A 214 40.10 20.54 5.91
CA LEU A 214 38.84 21.09 5.41
C LEU A 214 38.54 20.54 4.01
N SER A 215 37.40 19.86 3.84
CA SER A 215 36.74 19.78 2.53
C SER A 215 35.25 19.61 2.75
N GLY A 216 34.48 20.60 2.29
CA GLY A 216 33.05 20.68 2.42
C GLY A 216 32.36 19.63 1.55
N MET A 217 31.62 18.73 2.17
CA MET A 217 30.55 17.99 1.52
C MET A 217 29.26 18.29 2.25
N LEU A 218 28.31 18.85 1.51
CA LEU A 218 26.93 19.05 1.91
C LEU A 218 26.34 17.68 2.31
N SER A 219 26.27 17.41 3.62
CA SER A 219 25.45 16.31 4.12
C SER A 219 23.97 16.64 3.91
N PRO A 220 23.13 15.66 3.54
CA PRO A 220 21.68 15.86 3.52
C PRO A 220 21.25 16.25 4.94
N MET A 221 20.51 17.36 5.08
CA MET A 221 20.00 17.80 6.37
C MET A 221 19.11 16.69 6.95
N MET A 222 19.58 16.04 8.02
CA MET A 222 18.73 15.20 8.87
C MET A 222 17.60 16.04 9.47
N PRO A 223 16.41 15.48 9.70
CA PRO A 223 15.30 16.21 10.30
C PRO A 223 15.73 16.81 11.65
N THR A 224 15.57 18.14 11.79
CA THR A 224 16.11 18.96 12.88
C THR A 224 15.36 18.83 14.21
N THR A 225 14.46 17.87 14.35
CA THR A 225 13.69 17.64 15.57
C THR A 225 13.87 16.20 16.04
N PRO A 226 14.21 15.97 17.32
CA PRO A 226 14.34 14.62 17.85
C PRO A 226 13.02 13.84 17.69
N PRO A 227 13.08 12.53 17.43
CA PRO A 227 11.90 11.69 17.34
C PRO A 227 11.08 11.77 18.65
N PRO A 228 9.75 11.65 18.59
CA PRO A 228 8.90 11.66 19.78
C PRO A 228 9.22 10.47 20.70
N SER A 229 9.15 10.69 22.01
CA SER A 229 9.49 9.70 23.04
C SER A 229 8.32 8.77 23.36
N ASP A 230 7.08 9.24 23.16
CA ASP A 230 5.85 8.47 23.37
C ASP A 230 4.72 8.91 22.43
N ALA A 231 3.61 8.17 22.43
CA ALA A 231 2.46 8.40 21.57
C ALA A 231 1.75 9.75 21.83
N GLY A 232 1.77 10.25 23.07
CA GLY A 232 1.17 11.54 23.41
C GLY A 232 2.00 12.71 22.88
N GLU A 233 3.33 12.65 23.04
CA GLU A 233 4.26 13.61 22.45
C GLU A 233 4.18 13.60 20.92
N LEU A 234 4.08 12.40 20.32
CA LEU A 234 3.88 12.22 18.88
C LEU A 234 2.62 12.94 18.40
N GLN A 235 1.48 12.71 19.06
CA GLN A 235 0.23 13.37 18.72
C GLN A 235 0.35 14.89 18.80
N LEU A 236 0.93 15.42 19.88
CA LEU A 236 1.12 16.86 20.05
C LEU A 236 1.95 17.46 18.90
N LYS A 237 3.10 16.86 18.60
CA LYS A 237 3.99 17.29 17.49
C LYS A 237 3.29 17.22 16.13
N THR A 238 2.46 16.20 15.91
CA THR A 238 1.66 16.06 14.68
C THR A 238 0.70 17.24 14.53
N PHE A 239 -0.13 17.54 15.54
CA PHE A 239 -1.10 18.63 15.44
C PHE A 239 -0.45 20.01 15.39
N GLU A 240 0.67 20.23 16.09
CA GLU A 240 1.47 21.45 15.93
C GLU A 240 1.97 21.63 14.50
N THR A 241 2.45 20.55 13.88
CA THR A 241 2.93 20.57 12.49
C THR A 241 1.79 20.85 11.51
N LEU A 242 0.66 20.15 11.64
CA LEU A 242 -0.51 20.37 10.81
C LEU A 242 -1.04 21.80 10.94
N LYS A 243 -1.15 22.32 12.17
CA LYS A 243 -1.58 23.70 12.44
C LYS A 243 -0.61 24.73 11.85
N ARG A 244 0.70 24.54 12.02
CA ARG A 244 1.74 25.42 11.44
C ARG A 244 1.71 25.44 9.92
N ARG A 245 1.24 24.35 9.28
CA ARG A 245 1.10 24.23 7.82
C ARG A 245 -0.29 24.59 7.31
N ASN A 246 -1.16 25.13 8.17
CA ASN A 246 -2.52 25.57 7.85
C ASN A 246 -3.43 24.44 7.34
N VAL A 247 -3.23 23.22 7.82
CA VAL A 247 -4.12 22.11 7.49
C VAL A 247 -5.44 22.33 8.21
N VAL A 248 -6.54 22.39 7.46
CA VAL A 248 -7.89 22.50 8.01
C VAL A 248 -8.66 21.24 7.62
N PRO A 249 -9.20 20.48 8.60
CA PRO A 249 -10.01 19.31 8.30
C PRO A 249 -11.35 19.77 7.73
N PHE A 250 -11.83 19.10 6.68
CA PHE A 250 -13.13 19.43 6.09
C PHE A 250 -13.84 18.19 5.53
N VAL A 251 -15.16 18.29 5.43
CA VAL A 251 -16.00 17.31 4.73
C VAL A 251 -16.59 17.98 3.50
N GLU A 252 -16.55 17.27 2.38
CA GLU A 252 -17.12 17.75 1.13
C GLU A 252 -18.66 17.61 1.15
N PRO A 253 -19.44 18.70 1.00
CA PRO A 253 -20.90 18.62 1.10
C PRO A 253 -21.53 17.66 0.09
N GLY A 254 -22.42 16.81 0.60
CA GLY A 254 -23.13 15.81 -0.20
C GLY A 254 -22.28 14.63 -0.69
N LEU A 255 -20.97 14.61 -0.42
CA LEU A 255 -20.14 13.45 -0.73
C LEU A 255 -20.39 12.35 0.30
N ARG A 256 -20.82 11.18 -0.19
CA ARG A 256 -21.02 9.98 0.63
C ARG A 256 -20.35 8.82 -0.06
N LEU A 257 -19.62 8.01 0.70
CA LEU A 257 -18.81 6.92 0.16
C LEU A 257 -19.41 5.57 0.51
N VAL A 258 -19.17 4.61 -0.37
CA VAL A 258 -19.32 3.18 -0.11
C VAL A 258 -17.97 2.51 -0.29
N HIS A 259 -17.69 1.50 0.52
CA HIS A 259 -16.49 0.68 0.40
C HIS A 259 -16.90 -0.74 0.00
N CYS A 260 -16.45 -1.15 -1.18
CA CYS A 260 -16.84 -2.41 -1.79
C CYS A 260 -15.62 -3.17 -2.32
N SER A 261 -15.81 -4.46 -2.49
CA SER A 261 -14.97 -5.33 -3.29
C SER A 261 -15.55 -5.45 -4.70
N GLY A 262 -14.67 -5.68 -5.66
CA GLY A 262 -15.00 -6.07 -7.01
C GLY A 262 -15.24 -7.56 -7.14
N ARG A 263 -16.25 -7.95 -7.91
CA ARG A 263 -16.51 -9.36 -8.20
C ARG A 263 -15.40 -9.96 -9.07
N GLU A 264 -14.84 -11.07 -8.61
CA GLU A 264 -13.94 -11.91 -9.40
C GLU A 264 -14.77 -12.82 -10.35
N LYS A 265 -14.22 -13.12 -11.53
CA LYS A 265 -14.80 -14.12 -12.44
C LYS A 265 -14.90 -15.43 -11.68
N THR A 266 -16.12 -15.87 -11.43
CA THR A 266 -16.37 -17.27 -11.14
C THR A 266 -15.83 -18.07 -12.33
N SER A 267 -14.93 -19.02 -12.10
CA SER A 267 -14.56 -20.03 -13.08
C SER A 267 -15.80 -20.81 -13.50
N ILE A 268 -16.57 -20.31 -14.47
CA ILE A 268 -17.66 -21.04 -15.10
C ILE A 268 -17.00 -22.05 -16.06
N HIS A 269 -16.52 -23.15 -15.50
CA HIS A 269 -16.49 -24.41 -16.22
C HIS A 269 -17.83 -25.10 -15.97
N GLY A 270 -18.71 -25.05 -16.97
CA GLY A 270 -19.91 -25.88 -17.03
C GLY A 270 -21.20 -25.10 -17.24
N GLY A 271 -21.50 -24.73 -18.48
CA GLY A 271 -22.88 -24.49 -18.87
C GLY A 271 -23.64 -25.81 -18.92
N GLY A 272 -24.87 -25.84 -18.38
CA GLY A 272 -25.83 -26.92 -18.62
C GLY A 272 -26.80 -27.18 -17.47
N GLY A 273 -27.91 -26.43 -17.44
CA GLY A 273 -29.27 -26.83 -17.02
C GLY A 273 -29.52 -27.63 -15.73
N GLY A 274 -30.49 -27.18 -14.93
CA GLY A 274 -31.32 -28.08 -14.11
C GLY A 274 -31.49 -27.67 -12.66
N GLU A 275 -32.75 -27.67 -12.22
CA GLU A 275 -33.22 -27.44 -10.86
C GLU A 275 -32.60 -28.39 -9.81
N GLY A 276 -32.42 -27.84 -8.59
CA GLY A 276 -32.60 -28.57 -7.33
C GLY A 276 -31.38 -29.23 -6.71
N GLY A 277 -31.22 -29.06 -5.40
CA GLY A 277 -30.49 -30.03 -4.57
C GLY A 277 -29.44 -29.45 -3.62
N ARG A 278 -29.76 -29.50 -2.32
CA ARG A 278 -28.84 -29.32 -1.19
C ARG A 278 -27.73 -30.37 -1.19
N GLY A 279 -26.53 -30.04 -0.73
CA GLY A 279 -25.55 -31.06 -0.34
C GLY A 279 -24.13 -30.55 -0.06
N HIS A 280 -23.76 -30.52 1.22
CA HIS A 280 -22.37 -30.53 1.68
C HIS A 280 -21.63 -31.77 1.13
N GLY A 281 -20.35 -31.61 0.76
CA GLY A 281 -19.49 -32.74 0.42
C GLY A 281 -18.02 -32.36 0.33
N HIS A 282 -17.22 -33.00 1.18
CA HIS A 282 -15.76 -32.91 1.28
C HIS A 282 -15.07 -33.37 -0.01
N SER A 283 -14.00 -32.67 -0.43
CA SER A 283 -13.11 -33.15 -1.49
C SER A 283 -12.00 -34.01 -0.88
N THR A 284 -12.19 -35.32 -0.92
CA THR A 284 -11.11 -36.31 -0.79
C THR A 284 -10.60 -36.63 -2.19
N GLY A 285 -9.29 -36.47 -2.38
CA GLY A 285 -8.59 -36.85 -3.59
C GLY A 285 -8.57 -38.37 -3.79
N TYR A 286 -8.61 -38.79 -5.05
CA TYR A 286 -8.09 -40.07 -5.50
C TYR A 286 -7.50 -39.90 -6.89
N GLY A 287 -6.30 -40.48 -7.05
CA GLY A 287 -5.61 -40.59 -8.32
C GLY A 287 -6.27 -41.60 -9.25
N GLY A 288 -5.95 -41.45 -10.53
CA GLY A 288 -6.20 -42.42 -11.58
C GLY A 288 -5.00 -42.41 -12.52
N GLU A 289 -4.26 -43.50 -12.49
CA GLU A 289 -3.27 -43.89 -13.50
C GLU A 289 -3.97 -44.05 -14.85
N ASP A 290 -3.31 -43.60 -15.93
CA ASP A 290 -3.46 -44.22 -17.24
C ASP A 290 -2.14 -44.09 -18.01
N GLY A 291 -1.62 -45.24 -18.41
CA GLY A 291 -0.36 -45.40 -19.13
C GLY A 291 -0.54 -45.35 -20.64
N GLY A 292 0.50 -44.88 -21.34
CA GLY A 292 0.62 -44.96 -22.79
C GLY A 292 1.91 -44.33 -23.28
N GLY A 293 2.90 -45.18 -23.59
CA GLY A 293 4.24 -44.77 -24.01
C GLY A 293 4.29 -44.06 -25.36
N GLY A 294 5.25 -43.16 -25.49
CA GLY A 294 5.66 -42.50 -26.72
C GLY A 294 6.94 -41.73 -26.49
N ASP A 295 8.06 -42.29 -26.94
CA ASP A 295 9.37 -41.65 -26.92
C ASP A 295 9.38 -40.38 -27.78
N ALA A 296 9.62 -39.23 -27.15
CA ALA A 296 10.05 -38.02 -27.84
C ALA A 296 10.93 -37.17 -26.92
N ASN A 297 12.20 -37.14 -27.27
CA ASN A 297 13.26 -36.29 -26.76
C ASN A 297 12.82 -34.80 -26.87
N GLY A 298 12.56 -34.14 -25.74
CA GLY A 298 12.14 -32.73 -25.70
C GLY A 298 12.50 -32.11 -24.36
N GLY A 299 13.41 -31.14 -24.37
CA GLY A 299 13.87 -30.44 -23.17
C GLY A 299 12.71 -29.90 -22.35
N GLY A 300 12.65 -30.33 -21.08
CA GLY A 300 11.62 -29.96 -20.13
C GLY A 300 11.68 -28.48 -19.79
N ASN A 301 11.05 -27.65 -20.62
CA ASN A 301 10.61 -26.33 -20.23
C ASN A 301 9.35 -26.53 -19.39
N TYR A 302 9.50 -26.73 -18.07
CA TYR A 302 8.38 -26.60 -17.15
C TYR A 302 7.70 -25.26 -17.48
N PRO A 303 6.37 -25.23 -17.74
CA PRO A 303 5.71 -23.96 -17.92
C PRO A 303 5.90 -23.20 -16.61
N ARG A 304 6.72 -22.13 -16.64
CA ARG A 304 6.72 -21.10 -15.59
C ARG A 304 5.25 -20.82 -15.32
N ARG A 305 4.80 -21.03 -14.07
CA ARG A 305 3.49 -20.56 -13.63
C ARG A 305 3.40 -19.10 -14.07
N ARG A 306 2.58 -18.80 -15.09
CA ARG A 306 2.26 -17.40 -15.41
C ARG A 306 1.72 -16.81 -14.13
N ARG A 307 2.28 -15.69 -13.65
CA ARG A 307 1.65 -14.96 -12.55
C ARG A 307 0.32 -14.48 -13.14
N ASN A 308 -0.79 -14.98 -12.63
CA ASN A 308 -2.11 -14.55 -13.09
C ASN A 308 -2.22 -13.05 -12.80
N SER A 309 -2.53 -12.25 -13.82
CA SER A 309 -2.75 -10.82 -13.61
C SER A 309 -4.16 -10.60 -13.08
N TRP A 310 -4.37 -9.59 -12.24
CA TRP A 310 -5.71 -9.25 -11.73
C TRP A 310 -6.74 -9.04 -12.87
N ILE A 311 -6.28 -8.61 -14.05
CA ILE A 311 -7.18 -8.43 -15.20
C ILE A 311 -7.71 -9.75 -15.78
N ASP A 312 -6.99 -10.85 -15.57
CA ASP A 312 -7.41 -12.17 -16.00
C ASP A 312 -8.58 -12.66 -15.15
N THR A 313 -8.55 -12.32 -13.85
CA THR A 313 -9.53 -12.77 -12.86
C THR A 313 -10.69 -11.80 -12.65
N VAL A 314 -10.57 -10.53 -13.02
CA VAL A 314 -11.63 -9.53 -12.81
C VAL A 314 -12.78 -9.66 -13.82
N ASP A 315 -14.01 -9.48 -13.32
CA ASP A 315 -15.22 -9.38 -14.13
C ASP A 315 -15.13 -8.26 -15.18
N THR A 316 -15.56 -8.54 -16.42
CA THR A 316 -15.48 -7.58 -17.52
C THR A 316 -16.38 -6.37 -17.25
N LYS A 317 -17.53 -6.59 -16.62
CA LYS A 317 -18.45 -5.50 -16.28
C LYS A 317 -17.82 -4.58 -15.23
N LEU A 318 -17.25 -5.13 -14.15
CA LEU A 318 -16.47 -4.36 -13.17
C LEU A 318 -15.42 -3.47 -13.86
N TYR A 319 -14.63 -4.07 -14.74
CA TYR A 319 -13.59 -3.37 -15.47
C TYR A 319 -14.12 -2.20 -16.31
N THR A 320 -15.18 -2.43 -17.10
CA THR A 320 -15.82 -1.38 -17.90
C THR A 320 -16.43 -0.28 -17.04
N SER A 321 -16.97 -0.62 -15.86
CA SER A 321 -17.51 0.34 -14.90
C SER A 321 -16.42 1.21 -14.27
N ILE A 322 -15.23 0.66 -13.97
CA ILE A 322 -14.07 1.46 -13.52
C ILE A 322 -13.70 2.49 -14.58
N ILE A 323 -13.57 2.08 -15.85
CA ILE A 323 -13.26 3.00 -16.96
C ILE A 323 -14.34 4.07 -17.07
N SER A 324 -15.61 3.67 -17.08
CA SER A 324 -16.72 4.61 -17.19
C SER A 324 -16.75 5.60 -16.01
N ALA A 325 -16.42 5.15 -14.80
CA ALA A 325 -16.34 6.01 -13.61
C ALA A 325 -15.23 7.05 -13.76
N LEU A 326 -14.04 6.64 -14.22
CA LEU A 326 -12.91 7.53 -14.47
C LEU A 326 -13.22 8.58 -15.54
N VAL A 327 -13.83 8.17 -16.65
CA VAL A 327 -14.25 9.08 -17.73
C VAL A 327 -15.27 10.10 -17.25
N SER A 328 -16.13 9.72 -16.29
CA SER A 328 -17.18 10.58 -15.73
C SER A 328 -16.67 11.67 -14.77
N GLN A 329 -15.35 11.77 -14.54
CA GLN A 329 -14.72 12.74 -13.63
C GLN A 329 -15.34 12.73 -12.22
N PRO A 330 -15.14 11.64 -11.47
CA PRO A 330 -15.85 11.43 -10.23
C PRO A 330 -15.38 12.42 -9.15
N ARG A 331 -16.29 12.85 -8.26
CA ARG A 331 -15.91 13.67 -7.08
C ARG A 331 -15.01 12.89 -6.13
N PHE A 332 -15.25 11.59 -6.01
CA PHE A 332 -14.42 10.66 -5.28
C PHE A 332 -14.45 9.27 -5.91
N LEU A 333 -13.28 8.70 -6.15
CA LEU A 333 -13.09 7.31 -6.54
C LEU A 333 -11.68 6.88 -6.16
N SER A 334 -11.53 5.84 -5.36
CA SER A 334 -10.26 5.18 -5.08
C SER A 334 -10.35 3.71 -5.44
N VAL A 335 -9.56 3.29 -6.43
CA VAL A 335 -9.48 1.89 -6.90
C VAL A 335 -8.12 1.35 -6.51
N THR A 336 -8.10 0.22 -5.79
CA THR A 336 -6.88 -0.51 -5.43
C THR A 336 -6.90 -1.91 -6.04
N LEU A 337 -5.83 -2.26 -6.72
CA LEU A 337 -5.60 -3.54 -7.39
C LEU A 337 -4.29 -4.11 -6.85
N ALA A 338 -4.37 -5.23 -6.14
CA ALA A 338 -3.21 -5.91 -5.56
C ALA A 338 -3.22 -7.37 -5.99
N GLN A 339 -2.04 -8.01 -6.04
CA GLN A 339 -1.89 -9.35 -6.62
C GLN A 339 -2.74 -10.43 -5.92
N ASP A 340 -2.88 -10.35 -4.60
CA ASP A 340 -3.52 -11.40 -3.79
C ASP A 340 -4.92 -11.02 -3.28
N ASP A 341 -5.39 -9.80 -3.58
CA ASP A 341 -6.70 -9.29 -3.16
C ASP A 341 -7.60 -9.03 -4.37
N PRO A 342 -8.91 -9.36 -4.31
CA PRO A 342 -9.87 -8.84 -5.28
C PRO A 342 -9.85 -7.30 -5.28
N PRO A 343 -10.21 -6.65 -6.41
CA PRO A 343 -10.21 -5.19 -6.50
C PRO A 343 -10.98 -4.55 -5.34
N SER A 344 -10.40 -3.54 -4.71
CA SER A 344 -11.10 -2.76 -3.69
C SER A 344 -11.45 -1.39 -4.23
N LEU A 345 -12.70 -0.98 -4.04
CA LEU A 345 -13.23 0.29 -4.49
C LEU A 345 -13.82 1.06 -3.31
N LEU A 346 -13.31 2.26 -3.08
CA LEU A 346 -13.94 3.27 -2.23
C LEU A 346 -14.45 4.37 -3.17
N LEU A 347 -15.77 4.48 -3.35
CA LEU A 347 -16.37 5.34 -4.38
C LEU A 347 -17.50 6.20 -3.83
N ASP A 348 -17.76 7.33 -4.48
CA ASP A 348 -18.97 8.11 -4.27
C ASP A 348 -20.22 7.23 -4.49
N LYS A 349 -21.18 7.28 -3.57
CA LYS A 349 -22.43 6.50 -3.62
C LYS A 349 -23.19 6.76 -4.94
N ALA A 350 -23.04 7.94 -5.54
CA ALA A 350 -23.63 8.24 -6.84
C ALA A 350 -23.10 7.37 -8.00
N LEU A 351 -21.94 6.71 -7.83
CA LEU A 351 -21.37 5.81 -8.83
C LEU A 351 -21.83 4.37 -8.68
N VAL A 352 -22.49 3.97 -7.59
CA VAL A 352 -22.82 2.56 -7.31
C VAL A 352 -23.62 1.90 -8.44
N ASP A 353 -24.61 2.61 -8.97
CA ASP A 353 -25.48 2.12 -10.05
C ASP A 353 -24.70 1.82 -11.34
N LEU A 354 -23.56 2.48 -11.56
CA LEU A 354 -22.70 2.24 -12.71
C LEU A 354 -22.05 0.86 -12.67
N PHE A 355 -21.84 0.31 -11.48
CA PHE A 355 -21.22 -1.00 -11.29
C PHE A 355 -22.26 -2.11 -11.12
N GLY A 356 -23.40 -1.82 -10.49
CA GLY A 356 -24.47 -2.80 -10.27
C GLY A 356 -23.98 -4.03 -9.49
N ASP A 357 -24.28 -5.23 -9.99
CA ASP A 357 -23.93 -6.53 -9.39
C ASP A 357 -22.44 -6.91 -9.50
N SER A 358 -21.62 -6.07 -10.12
CA SER A 358 -20.16 -6.21 -10.11
C SER A 358 -19.51 -5.76 -8.79
N LEU A 359 -20.24 -5.06 -7.91
CA LEU A 359 -19.79 -4.75 -6.56
C LEU A 359 -20.26 -5.80 -5.55
N VAL A 360 -19.41 -6.10 -4.59
CA VAL A 360 -19.67 -6.98 -3.45
C VAL A 360 -19.36 -6.20 -2.17
N GLY A 361 -20.31 -6.17 -1.23
CA GLY A 361 -20.16 -5.47 0.06
C GLY A 361 -21.34 -4.55 0.39
N PRO A 362 -21.23 -3.72 1.42
CA PRO A 362 -22.31 -2.87 1.91
C PRO A 362 -22.50 -1.63 0.99
N THR A 363 -23.12 -1.83 -0.17
CA THR A 363 -23.46 -0.75 -1.13
C THR A 363 -24.47 0.25 -0.57
N GLU A 364 -25.23 -0.12 0.46
CA GLU A 364 -26.13 0.79 1.18
C GLU A 364 -25.43 1.58 2.30
N GLY A 365 -24.23 1.15 2.69
CA GLY A 365 -23.40 1.82 3.67
C GLY A 365 -23.19 3.29 3.31
N THR A 366 -22.99 4.13 4.32
CA THR A 366 -22.81 5.55 4.09
C THR A 366 -21.68 6.08 4.95
N LEU A 367 -20.51 6.15 4.34
CA LEU A 367 -19.29 6.67 4.94
C LEU A 367 -19.09 8.14 4.55
N VAL A 368 -18.38 8.88 5.40
CA VAL A 368 -18.08 10.29 5.21
C VAL A 368 -16.56 10.48 5.36
N PRO A 369 -15.88 11.02 4.32
CA PRO A 369 -14.47 11.33 4.38
C PRO A 369 -14.24 12.71 5.00
N ILE A 370 -13.36 12.77 5.99
CA ILE A 370 -12.76 14.02 6.49
C ILE A 370 -11.39 14.17 5.83
N PHE A 371 -11.26 15.17 4.97
CA PHE A 371 -10.05 15.46 4.23
C PHE A 371 -9.09 16.33 5.04
N LEU A 372 -7.80 16.03 4.88
CA LEU A 372 -6.67 16.81 5.36
C LEU A 372 -5.85 17.20 4.13
N ASP A 373 -5.85 18.49 3.78
CA ASP A 373 -4.97 19.00 2.71
C ASP A 373 -3.53 19.09 3.22
N LEU A 374 -2.67 18.25 2.66
CA LEU A 374 -1.25 18.13 3.02
C LEU A 374 -0.32 18.67 1.93
N VAL A 375 -0.83 19.48 0.98
CA VAL A 375 -0.02 20.04 -0.13
C VAL A 375 1.22 20.79 0.35
N ASN A 376 1.09 21.46 1.49
CA ASN A 376 2.16 22.22 2.11
C ASN A 376 3.11 21.34 2.93
N LEU A 377 2.96 20.01 2.95
CA LEU A 377 3.85 19.09 3.64
C LEU A 377 4.72 18.29 2.66
N PRO A 378 5.97 17.97 3.04
CA PRO A 378 6.81 17.04 2.29
C PRO A 378 6.29 15.60 2.41
N PHE A 379 6.60 14.73 1.45
CA PHE A 379 6.25 13.30 1.50
C PHE A 379 6.92 12.58 2.68
N GLU A 380 8.03 13.12 3.15
CA GLU A 380 8.82 12.63 4.28
C GLU A 380 8.22 13.03 5.64
N ALA A 381 7.07 13.72 5.67
CA ALA A 381 6.37 14.02 6.91
C ALA A 381 5.90 12.73 7.60
N THR A 382 6.22 12.61 8.90
CA THR A 382 5.92 11.42 9.69
C THR A 382 4.84 11.69 10.73
N GLY A 383 4.21 10.63 11.25
CA GLY A 383 3.31 10.74 12.40
C GLY A 383 1.91 11.30 12.13
N ILE A 384 1.58 11.66 10.88
CA ILE A 384 0.25 12.20 10.53
C ILE A 384 -0.84 11.15 10.73
N VAL A 385 -0.69 9.98 10.08
CA VAL A 385 -1.67 8.88 10.17
C VAL A 385 -1.88 8.47 11.64
N SER A 386 -0.79 8.15 12.34
CA SER A 386 -0.83 7.74 13.74
C SER A 386 -1.36 8.84 14.67
N GLY A 387 -0.96 10.09 14.46
CA GLY A 387 -1.39 11.22 15.28
C GLY A 387 -2.88 11.51 15.14
N VAL A 388 -3.41 11.49 13.91
CA VAL A 388 -4.83 11.72 13.63
C VAL A 388 -5.66 10.53 14.09
N ALA A 389 -5.35 9.30 13.65
CA ALA A 389 -6.10 8.11 14.02
C ALA A 389 -6.04 7.88 15.54
N GLY A 390 -4.86 8.01 16.15
CA GLY A 390 -4.68 7.83 17.59
C GLY A 390 -5.44 8.88 18.41
N ARG A 391 -5.60 10.09 17.89
CA ARG A 391 -6.42 11.11 18.55
C ARG A 391 -7.90 10.78 18.48
N LEU A 392 -8.39 10.35 17.32
CA LEU A 392 -9.79 9.99 17.12
C LEU A 392 -10.18 8.76 17.94
N VAL A 393 -9.37 7.70 17.90
CA VAL A 393 -9.60 6.48 18.69
C VAL A 393 -9.70 6.80 20.19
N LYS A 394 -8.80 7.67 20.68
CA LYS A 394 -8.77 8.07 22.09
C LYS A 394 -9.98 8.91 22.50
N ASP A 395 -10.33 9.94 21.73
CA ASP A 395 -11.32 10.94 22.14
C ASP A 395 -12.76 10.53 21.80
N MET A 396 -12.96 9.64 20.82
CA MET A 396 -14.28 9.13 20.46
C MET A 396 -14.71 7.91 21.29
N SER A 397 -13.81 7.37 22.14
CA SER A 397 -14.02 6.09 22.84
C SER A 397 -14.54 5.03 21.88
N MET A 398 -13.90 4.90 20.72
CA MET A 398 -14.37 4.03 19.63
C MET A 398 -14.63 2.62 20.18
N GLU A 399 -15.89 2.18 20.16
CA GLU A 399 -16.24 0.80 20.50
C GLU A 399 -15.55 -0.16 19.51
N GLU A 400 -15.39 -1.43 19.89
CA GLU A 400 -14.72 -2.46 19.08
C GLU A 400 -15.31 -2.62 17.66
N SER A 401 -16.54 -2.11 17.41
CA SER A 401 -17.25 -2.15 16.13
C SER A 401 -17.06 -0.90 15.25
N ALA A 402 -16.32 0.10 15.70
CA ALA A 402 -16.22 1.37 15.01
C ALA A 402 -15.30 1.31 13.77
N GLU A 403 -15.89 1.51 12.60
CA GLU A 403 -15.16 1.52 11.32
C GLU A 403 -14.37 2.84 11.14
N LEU A 404 -13.05 2.77 11.34
CA LEU A 404 -12.11 3.82 10.93
C LEU A 404 -11.26 3.28 9.78
N SER A 405 -11.43 3.89 8.61
CA SER A 405 -10.56 3.67 7.45
C SER A 405 -9.72 4.90 7.19
N TYR A 406 -8.52 4.71 6.66
CA TYR A 406 -7.63 5.82 6.33
C TYR A 406 -7.09 5.65 4.91
N LEU A 407 -7.18 6.71 4.12
CA LEU A 407 -6.63 6.78 2.76
C LEU A 407 -5.58 7.88 2.70
N SER A 408 -4.33 7.49 2.54
CA SER A 408 -3.24 8.41 2.21
C SER A 408 -3.14 8.54 0.70
N THR A 409 -3.14 9.79 0.22
CA THR A 409 -2.87 10.16 -1.18
C THR A 409 -1.57 10.95 -1.25
N ALA A 410 -1.14 11.34 -2.44
CA ALA A 410 0.14 12.02 -2.63
C ALA A 410 0.26 13.32 -1.81
N ARG A 411 -0.76 14.18 -1.81
CA ARG A 411 -0.74 15.44 -1.03
C ARG A 411 -1.96 15.61 -0.13
N ALA A 412 -2.71 14.56 0.14
CA ALA A 412 -3.79 14.61 1.11
C ALA A 412 -3.92 13.32 1.94
N GLY A 413 -4.59 13.43 3.07
CA GLY A 413 -5.07 12.29 3.83
C GLY A 413 -6.59 12.37 3.98
N ALA A 414 -7.27 11.23 4.00
CA ALA A 414 -8.69 11.15 4.31
C ALA A 414 -8.94 10.13 5.41
N VAL A 415 -9.59 10.57 6.49
CA VAL A 415 -10.16 9.67 7.50
C VAL A 415 -11.60 9.40 7.11
N ILE A 416 -11.96 8.13 6.94
CA ILE A 416 -13.29 7.72 6.49
C ILE A 416 -13.98 7.00 7.65
N LEU A 417 -15.17 7.50 8.00
CA LEU A 417 -15.95 7.08 9.17
C LEU A 417 -17.43 6.97 8.80
N SER A 418 -18.25 6.37 9.65
CA SER A 418 -19.71 6.50 9.53
C SER A 418 -20.16 7.97 9.67
N CYS A 419 -21.37 8.28 9.21
CA CYS A 419 -21.91 9.64 9.25
C CYS A 419 -21.90 10.26 10.66
N GLU A 420 -22.31 9.49 11.67
CA GLU A 420 -22.37 9.94 13.06
C GLU A 420 -20.97 10.19 13.62
N GLN A 421 -20.05 9.26 13.36
CA GLN A 421 -18.66 9.35 13.78
C GLN A 421 -17.91 10.49 13.12
N ALA A 422 -18.18 10.79 11.85
CA ALA A 422 -17.53 11.89 11.14
C ALA A 422 -17.88 13.26 11.74
N VAL A 423 -19.13 13.46 12.20
CA VAL A 423 -19.53 14.70 12.89
C VAL A 423 -18.73 14.87 14.18
N THR A 424 -18.64 13.80 14.98
CA THR A 424 -17.86 13.80 16.23
C THR A 424 -16.37 14.02 15.97
N ALA A 425 -15.81 13.31 14.99
CA ALA A 425 -14.40 13.42 14.60
C ALA A 425 -14.04 14.83 14.13
N LEU A 426 -14.91 15.47 13.33
CA LEU A 426 -14.69 16.84 12.90
C LEU A 426 -14.71 17.81 14.08
N GLY A 427 -15.63 17.62 15.04
CA GLY A 427 -15.68 18.39 16.29
C GLY A 427 -14.43 18.25 17.17
N ILE A 428 -13.74 17.11 17.08
CA ILE A 428 -12.45 16.86 17.76
C ILE A 428 -11.28 17.52 17.01
N LEU A 429 -11.23 17.37 15.68
CA LEU A 429 -10.08 17.81 14.87
C LEU A 429 -10.07 19.32 14.63
N GLU A 430 -11.22 19.96 14.41
CA GLU A 430 -11.31 21.38 14.10
C GLU A 430 -10.66 22.29 15.17
N PRO A 431 -10.94 22.15 16.48
CA PRO A 431 -10.35 23.01 17.50
C PRO A 431 -8.82 22.87 17.59
N LEU A 432 -8.28 21.70 17.26
CA LEU A 432 -6.84 21.43 17.28
C LEU A 432 -6.10 22.10 16.12
N LEU A 433 -6.80 22.29 15.00
CA LEU A 433 -6.22 22.77 13.75
C LEU A 433 -6.62 24.21 13.39
N LYS A 434 -7.64 24.79 14.05
CA LYS A 434 -7.94 26.22 13.96
C LYS A 434 -6.78 27.05 14.51
N LYS A 435 -6.36 28.07 13.77
CA LYS A 435 -5.46 29.11 14.29
C LYS A 435 -6.16 29.86 15.43
N GLN A 436 -5.44 30.11 16.52
CA GLN A 436 -5.83 31.22 17.39
C GLN A 436 -5.58 32.48 16.58
N GLY A 437 -6.64 33.28 16.41
CA GLY A 437 -6.63 34.49 15.59
C GLY A 437 -5.68 35.56 16.09
#